data_AF-A0A3D3HZA2-F1
#
_entry.id   AF-A0A3D3HZA2-F1
#
_cell.length_a   1.000
_cell.length_b   1.000
_cell.length_c   1.000
_cell.angle_alpha   90.00
_cell.angle_beta   90.00
_cell.angle_gamma   90.00
#
_symmetry.space_group_name_H-M   'P 1'
#
loop_
_entity.id
_entity.type
_entity.pdbx_description
1 polymer ?
#
loop_
_entity_poly.entity_id
_entity_poly.type
_entity_poly.pdbx_seq_one_letter_code
_entity_poly.pdbx_strand_id
1 'polypeptide(L)'
;LGPPSVYIPVVITLVLQGDTGRAIAMLIFGMVILSNIDNLLRPYFIQASMPPVGLFFALITGVLFFGPIGVMLGPMFLSVLLSVAEIMRNRRAELENAAPAA
;
A
#
# COMPACT_ATOMS: atom_id res chain seq x y z
N LEU A 1 -14.07 -7.30 -6.71
CA LEU A 1 -12.95 -8.10 -7.26
C LEU A 1 -11.86 -8.04 -6.22
N GLY A 2 -11.69 -9.11 -5.45
CA GLY A 2 -10.97 -9.08 -4.16
C GLY A 2 -9.54 -9.62 -4.24
N PRO A 3 -8.87 -9.75 -3.09
CA PRO A 3 -7.48 -10.21 -2.99
C PRO A 3 -7.21 -11.60 -3.62
N PRO A 4 -8.17 -12.55 -3.69
CA PRO A 4 -8.01 -13.80 -4.44
C PRO A 4 -7.62 -13.62 -5.90
N SER A 5 -8.06 -12.56 -6.55
CA SER A 5 -7.81 -12.34 -7.98
C SER A 5 -6.33 -12.13 -8.33
N VAL A 6 -5.51 -11.72 -7.36
CA VAL A 6 -4.09 -11.38 -7.57
C VAL A 6 -3.16 -12.56 -7.30
N TYR A 7 -3.40 -13.34 -6.25
CA TYR A 7 -2.50 -14.44 -5.88
C TYR A 7 -2.87 -15.78 -6.54
N ILE A 8 -4.12 -15.97 -6.97
CA ILE A 8 -4.55 -17.20 -7.68
C ILE A 8 -3.73 -17.47 -8.95
N PRO A 9 -3.50 -16.49 -9.86
CA PRO A 9 -2.67 -16.71 -11.05
C PRO A 9 -1.23 -17.10 -10.70
N VAL A 10 -0.67 -16.51 -9.63
CA VAL A 10 0.71 -16.77 -9.17
C VAL A 10 0.84 -18.20 -8.64
N VAL A 11 -0.12 -18.65 -7.83
CA VAL A 11 -0.20 -20.04 -7.36
C VAL A 11 -0.31 -21.00 -8.55
N ILE A 12 -1.14 -20.70 -9.53
CA ILE A 12 -1.29 -21.53 -10.75
C ILE A 12 0.05 -21.63 -11.50
N THR A 13 0.76 -20.52 -11.69
CA THR A 13 2.07 -20.55 -12.37
C THR A 13 3.12 -21.35 -11.62
N LEU A 14 3.13 -21.32 -10.28
CA LEU A 14 4.06 -22.12 -9.47
C LEU A 14 3.76 -23.61 -9.54
N VAL A 15 2.47 -23.98 -9.55
CA VAL A 15 2.05 -25.38 -9.74
C VAL A 15 2.47 -25.88 -11.12
N LEU A 16 2.32 -25.05 -12.17
CA LEU A 16 2.76 -25.40 -13.53
C LEU A 16 4.29 -25.55 -13.65
N GLN A 17 5.06 -24.89 -12.78
CA GLN A 17 6.52 -25.02 -12.70
C GLN A 17 6.97 -26.25 -11.89
N GLY A 18 6.03 -27.02 -11.31
CA GLY A 18 6.33 -28.20 -10.50
C GLY A 18 6.80 -27.87 -9.08
N ASP A 19 6.79 -26.59 -8.68
CA ASP A 19 7.22 -26.14 -7.36
C ASP A 19 6.04 -26.11 -6.37
N THR A 20 5.56 -27.30 -6.04
CA THR A 20 4.36 -27.50 -5.19
C THR A 20 4.57 -26.94 -3.78
N GLY A 21 5.81 -26.96 -3.27
CA GLY A 21 6.15 -26.45 -1.94
C GLY A 21 5.97 -24.93 -1.86
N ARG A 22 6.49 -24.19 -2.85
CA ARG A 22 6.28 -22.74 -2.90
C ARG A 22 4.83 -22.38 -3.23
N ALA A 23 4.12 -23.20 -4.01
CA ALA A 23 2.72 -22.96 -4.33
C ALA A 23 1.84 -22.99 -3.07
N ILE A 24 2.02 -23.99 -2.22
CA ILE A 24 1.28 -24.12 -0.94
C ILE A 24 1.63 -22.97 0.00
N ALA A 25 2.91 -22.61 0.11
CA ALA A 25 3.34 -21.47 0.92
C ALA A 25 2.69 -20.16 0.43
N MET A 26 2.63 -19.93 -0.88
CA MET A 26 1.96 -18.76 -1.45
C MET A 26 0.45 -18.76 -1.25
N LEU A 27 -0.18 -19.94 -1.28
CA LEU A 27 -1.62 -20.07 -1.08
C LEU A 27 -1.99 -19.73 0.37
N ILE A 28 -1.24 -20.25 1.34
CA ILE A 28 -1.40 -19.93 2.77
C ILE A 28 -1.12 -18.44 3.01
N PHE A 29 -0.03 -17.91 2.44
CA PHE A 29 0.32 -16.50 2.55
C PHE A 29 -0.74 -15.58 1.93
N GLY A 30 -1.28 -15.94 0.76
CA GLY A 30 -2.39 -15.23 0.11
C GLY A 30 -3.66 -15.20 0.94
N MET A 31 -4.02 -16.34 1.53
CA MET A 31 -5.22 -16.46 2.35
C MET A 31 -5.10 -15.71 3.68
N VAL A 32 -3.94 -15.78 4.34
CA VAL A 32 -3.77 -15.21 5.69
C VAL A 32 -3.35 -13.75 5.64
N ILE A 33 -2.41 -13.38 4.77
CA ILE A 33 -1.82 -12.04 4.75
C ILE A 33 -2.57 -11.16 3.75
N LEU A 34 -2.68 -11.59 2.48
CA LEU A 34 -3.31 -10.76 1.44
C LEU A 34 -4.82 -10.60 1.66
N SER A 35 -5.53 -11.60 2.18
CA SER A 35 -6.96 -11.45 2.49
C SER A 35 -7.22 -10.55 3.70
N ASN A 36 -6.27 -10.41 4.62
CA ASN A 36 -6.38 -9.50 5.76
C ASN A 36 -5.91 -8.07 5.42
N ILE A 37 -5.07 -7.91 4.40
CA ILE A 37 -4.64 -6.59 3.91
C ILE A 37 -5.85 -5.73 3.53
N ASP A 38 -6.83 -6.26 2.81
CA ASP A 38 -8.02 -5.49 2.43
C ASP A 38 -8.91 -5.14 3.64
N ASN A 39 -8.84 -5.94 4.70
CA ASN A 39 -9.52 -5.70 5.97
C ASN A 39 -8.79 -4.69 6.88
N LEU A 40 -7.49 -4.49 6.67
CA LEU A 40 -6.65 -3.55 7.42
C LEU A 40 -6.51 -2.19 6.73
N LEU A 41 -6.50 -2.19 5.39
CA LEU A 41 -6.51 -0.97 4.59
C LEU A 41 -7.84 -0.22 4.72
N ARG A 42 -8.97 -0.93 4.79
CA ARG A 42 -10.29 -0.32 4.91
C ARG A 42 -10.45 0.63 6.13
N PRO A 43 -10.07 0.27 7.36
CA PRO A 43 -10.16 1.19 8.50
C PRO A 43 -9.14 2.35 8.43
N TYR A 44 -8.00 2.16 7.78
CA TYR A 44 -6.99 3.21 7.64
C TYR A 44 -7.35 4.25 6.55
N PHE A 45 -7.91 3.81 5.42
CA PHE A 45 -8.30 4.68 4.30
C PHE A 45 -9.60 5.47 4.52
N ILE A 46 -10.52 4.98 5.36
CA ILE A 46 -11.81 5.67 5.58
C ILE A 46 -11.66 6.88 6.52
N GLN A 47 -10.57 7.00 7.28
CA GLN A 47 -10.33 8.14 8.17
C GLN A 47 -9.51 9.28 7.54
N ALA A 48 -8.76 8.99 6.46
CA ALA A 48 -7.98 10.01 5.77
C ALA A 48 -8.70 10.43 4.48
N SER A 49 -9.05 11.71 4.38
CA SER A 49 -9.51 12.39 3.15
C SER A 49 -8.44 12.41 2.05
N MET A 50 -7.91 11.24 1.68
CA MET A 50 -6.85 11.08 0.70
C MET A 50 -7.48 10.82 -0.66
N PRO A 51 -7.31 11.72 -1.65
CA PRO A 51 -7.90 11.55 -2.97
C PRO A 51 -7.48 10.19 -3.57
N PRO A 52 -8.43 9.36 -4.07
CA PRO A 52 -8.17 8.02 -4.62
C PRO A 52 -7.04 7.98 -5.67
N VAL A 53 -6.80 9.12 -6.32
CA VAL A 53 -5.75 9.34 -7.31
C VAL A 53 -4.34 9.11 -6.75
N GLY A 54 -4.06 9.54 -5.52
CA GLY A 54 -2.74 9.37 -4.91
C GLY A 54 -2.38 7.89 -4.69
N LEU A 55 -3.37 7.10 -4.27
CA LEU A 55 -3.21 5.66 -4.08
C LEU A 55 -2.96 4.95 -5.42
N PHE A 56 -3.67 5.35 -6.48
CA PHE A 56 -3.49 4.78 -7.81
C PHE A 56 -2.06 4.95 -8.32
N PHE A 57 -1.50 6.15 -8.18
CA PHE A 57 -0.12 6.40 -8.54
C PHE A 57 0.87 5.66 -7.64
N ALA A 58 0.63 5.56 -6.33
CA ALA A 58 1.48 4.76 -5.44
C ALA A 58 1.55 3.29 -5.86
N LEU A 59 0.42 2.69 -6.26
CA LEU A 59 0.38 1.31 -6.71
C LEU A 59 1.11 1.11 -8.04
N ILE A 60 0.86 1.95 -9.05
CA ILE A 60 1.54 1.86 -10.34
C ILE A 60 3.04 2.07 -10.19
N THR A 61 3.44 3.14 -9.50
CA THR A 61 4.84 3.48 -9.32
C THR A 61 5.55 2.44 -8.44
N GLY A 62 4.88 1.95 -7.39
CA GLY A 62 5.43 0.89 -6.54
C GLY A 62 5.74 -0.38 -7.33
N VAL A 63 4.82 -0.83 -8.19
CA VAL A 63 5.03 -2.03 -9.02
C VAL A 63 6.13 -1.83 -10.06
N LEU A 64 6.20 -0.64 -10.68
CA LEU A 64 7.26 -0.32 -11.64
C LEU A 64 8.66 -0.36 -11.02
N PHE A 65 8.83 0.12 -9.78
CA PHE A 65 10.14 0.22 -9.13
C PHE A 65 10.54 -1.03 -8.32
N PHE A 66 9.58 -1.72 -7.70
CA PHE A 66 9.82 -2.82 -6.75
C PHE A 66 9.25 -4.16 -7.22
N GLY A 67 8.68 -4.23 -8.43
CA GLY A 67 8.04 -5.43 -8.95
C GLY A 67 6.75 -5.80 -8.18
N PRO A 68 6.37 -7.09 -8.10
CA PRO A 68 5.12 -7.51 -7.45
C PRO A 68 4.98 -7.05 -5.99
N ILE A 69 6.09 -6.96 -5.25
CA ILE A 69 6.12 -6.49 -3.84
C ILE A 69 5.75 -5.00 -3.75
N GLY A 70 5.91 -4.26 -4.85
CA GLY A 70 5.56 -2.86 -5.02
C GLY A 70 4.11 -2.49 -4.73
N VAL A 71 3.18 -3.45 -4.80
CA VAL A 71 1.77 -3.24 -4.43
C VAL A 71 1.63 -2.88 -2.94
N MET A 72 2.45 -3.47 -2.06
CA MET A 72 2.49 -3.10 -0.65
C MET A 72 3.43 -1.92 -0.40
N LEU A 73 4.62 -1.93 -1.03
CA LEU A 73 5.65 -0.93 -0.76
C LEU A 73 5.25 0.46 -1.24
N GLY A 74 4.53 0.58 -2.36
CA GLY A 74 4.11 1.86 -2.93
C GLY A 74 3.26 2.70 -1.97
N PRO A 75 2.11 2.19 -1.48
CA PRO A 75 1.28 2.90 -0.51
C PRO A 75 1.99 3.18 0.81
N MET A 76 2.82 2.25 1.30
CA MET A 76 3.61 2.43 2.52
C MET A 76 4.58 3.61 2.39
N PHE A 77 5.30 3.69 1.26
CA PHE A 77 6.21 4.80 0.98
C PHE A 77 5.46 6.13 0.88
N LEU A 78 4.30 6.13 0.19
CA LEU A 78 3.47 7.33 0.05
C LEU A 78 2.96 7.81 1.42
N SER A 79 2.53 6.92 2.31
CA SER A 79 2.07 7.28 3.66
C SER A 79 3.17 7.96 4.48
N VAL A 80 4.41 7.46 4.42
CA VAL A 80 5.55 8.09 5.10
C VAL A 80 5.83 9.48 4.51
N LEU A 81 5.80 9.60 3.18
CA LEU A 81 6.05 10.87 2.50
C LEU A 81 5.01 11.92 2.88
N LEU A 82 3.73 11.53 2.92
CA LEU A 82 2.64 12.40 3.35
C LEU A 82 2.71 12.76 4.83
N SER A 83 3.10 11.82 5.69
CA SER A 83 3.29 12.10 7.12
C SER A 83 4.39 13.16 7.32
N VAL A 84 5.50 13.05 6.59
CA VAL A 84 6.56 14.07 6.63
C VAL A 84 6.04 15.41 6.09
N ALA A 85 5.33 15.40 4.96
CA ALA A 85 4.74 16.62 4.39
C ALA A 85 3.76 17.30 5.35
N GLU A 86 2.99 16.51 6.10
CA GLU A 86 2.06 17.00 7.11
C GLU A 86 2.77 17.61 8.31
N ILE A 87 3.84 16.98 8.80
CA ILE A 87 4.69 17.56 9.86
C ILE A 87 5.25 18.92 9.41
N MET A 88 5.71 19.02 8.15
CA MET A 88 6.22 20.28 7.59
C MET A 88 5.13 21.35 7.46
N ARG A 89 3.92 20.96 7.04
CA ARG A 89 2.78 21.86 6.95
C ARG A 89 2.37 22.39 8.32
N ASN A 90 2.32 21.53 9.33
CA ASN A 90 1.99 21.93 10.70
C ASN A 90 3.05 22.87 11.27
N ARG A 91 4.35 22.59 11.07
CA ARG A 91 5.43 23.50 11.47
C ARG A 91 5.34 24.87 10.77
N ARG A 92 5.01 24.91 9.48
CA ARG A 92 4.80 26.19 8.77
C ARG A 92 3.63 26.97 9.36
N ALA A 93 2.51 26.32 9.66
CA ALA A 93 1.35 26.96 10.26
C ALA A 93 1.65 27.50 11.68
N GLU A 94 2.45 26.80 12.47
CA GLU A 94 2.91 27.30 13.78
C GLU A 94 3.77 28.56 13.64
N LEU A 95 4.69 28.59 12.67
CA LEU A 95 5.56 29.76 12.43
C LEU A 95 4.77 30.97 11.91
N GLU A 96 3.76 30.74 11.08
CA GLU A 96 2.87 31.79 10.56
C GLU A 96 1.97 32.37 11.66
N ASN A 97 1.46 31.53 12.57
CA ASN A 97 0.69 31.99 13.74
C ASN A 97 1.57 32.66 14.82
N ALA A 98 2.86 32.33 14.88
CA ALA A 98 3.81 32.95 15.80
C ALA A 98 4.42 34.26 15.24
N ALA A 99 4.23 34.56 13.96
CA ALA A 99 4.57 35.85 13.38
C ALA A 99 3.49 36.88 13.78
N PRO A 100 3.80 37.88 14.61
CA PRO A 100 2.82 38.89 14.98
C PRO A 100 2.39 39.66 13.71
N ALA A 101 1.09 39.90 13.58
CA ALA A 101 0.53 40.76 12.55
C ALA A 101 1.25 42.12 12.59
N ALA A 102 2.13 42.34 11.60
CA ALA A 102 2.85 43.59 11.41
C ALA A 102 1.91 44.67 10.85
#